data_AF-A0A382EZP5-F1
#
_entry.id   AF-A0A382EZP5-F1
#
_cell.length_a   1.000
_cell.length_b   1.000
_cell.length_c   1.000
_cell.angle_alpha   90.00
_cell.angle_beta   90.00
_cell.angle_gamma   90.00
#
_symmetry.space_group_name_H-M   'P 1'
#
loop_
_entity.id
_entity.type
_entity.pdbx_description
1 polymer ?
#
loop_
_entity_poly.entity_id
_entity_poly.type
_entity_poly.pdbx_seq_one_letter_code
_entity_poly.pdbx_strand_id
1 'polypeptide(L)' 'MTTLWATIVVIGVLVFVHELGHYLAARCVGIRVERFSVGFPPRLFTFTSE' A
#
# COMPACT_ATOMS: atom_id res chain seq x y z
N MET A 1 -4.75 22.53 12.01
CA MET A 1 -3.41 21.98 11.71
C MET A 1 -3.28 20.54 12.18
N THR A 2 -3.65 20.24 13.44
CA THR A 2 -3.70 18.87 13.98
C THR A 2 -4.59 17.93 13.16
N THR A 3 -5.76 18.40 12.71
CA THR A 3 -6.71 17.63 11.89
C THR A 3 -6.11 17.17 10.56
N LEU A 4 -5.35 18.04 9.88
CA LEU A 4 -4.71 17.72 8.60
C LEU A 4 -3.68 16.58 8.76
N TRP A 5 -2.83 16.69 9.77
CA TRP A 5 -1.84 15.66 10.10
C TRP A 5 -2.50 14.34 10.53
N ALA A 6 -3.54 14.42 11.36
CA ALA A 6 -4.29 13.25 11.78
C ALA A 6 -4.92 12.52 10.59
N THR A 7 -5.51 13.24 9.63
CA THR A 7 -6.09 12.65 8.42
C THR A 7 -5.04 11.91 7.59
N ILE A 8 -3.86 12.49 7.37
CA ILE A 8 -2.79 11.85 6.58
C ILE A 8 -2.34 10.55 7.25
N VAL A 9 -2.15 10.57 8.57
CA VAL A 9 -1.72 9.38 9.33
C VAL A 9 -2.79 8.30 9.30
N VAL A 10 -4.05 8.65 9.56
CA VAL A 10 -5.15 7.68 9.58
C VAL A 10 -5.36 7.04 8.21
N ILE A 11 -5.39 7.84 7.13
CA ILE A 11 -5.52 7.31 5.76
C ILE A 11 -4.32 6.42 5.41
N GLY A 12 -3.09 6.84 5.75
CA GLY A 12 -1.88 6.06 5.49
C GLY A 12 -1.89 4.69 6.18
N VAL A 13 -2.26 4.65 7.46
CA VAL A 13 -2.37 3.40 8.22
C VAL A 13 -3.51 2.53 7.69
N LEU A 14 -4.66 3.11 7.37
CA LEU A 14 -5.82 2.38 6.85
C LEU A 14 -5.49 1.70 5.53
N VAL A 15 -4.88 2.43 4.59
CA VAL A 15 -4.48 1.89 3.28
C VAL A 15 -3.42 0.80 3.43
N PHE A 16 -2.43 0.99 4.32
CA PHE A 16 -1.43 -0.02 4.62
C PHE A 16 -2.05 -1.34 5.10
N VAL A 17 -2.96 -1.26 6.07
CA VAL A 17 -3.65 -2.45 6.60
C VAL A 17 -4.56 -3.09 5.54
N HIS A 18 -5.20 -2.29 4.69
CA HIS A 18 -6.04 -2.78 3.60
C HIS A 18 -5.23 -3.61 2.58
N GLU A 19 -4.11 -3.06 2.08
CA GLU A 19 -3.25 -3.78 1.14
C GLU A 19 -2.59 -5.00 1.80
N LEU A 20 -2.21 -4.91 3.08
CA LEU A 20 -1.71 -6.04 3.86
C LEU A 20 -2.74 -7.18 3.94
N GLY A 21 -4.02 -6.85 4.12
CA GLY A 21 -5.12 -7.82 4.10
C GLY A 21 -5.20 -8.57 2.76
N HIS A 22 -5.12 -7.87 1.64
CA HIS A 22 -5.09 -8.50 0.30
C HIS A 22 -3.86 -9.38 0.09
N TYR A 23 -2.69 -8.93 0.53
CA TYR A 23 -1.45 -9.71 0.45
C TYR A 23 -1.56 -11.01 1.24
N LEU A 24 -2.05 -10.94 2.47
CA LEU A 24 -2.25 -12.12 3.32
C LEU A 24 -3.31 -13.05 2.74
N ALA A 25 -4.45 -12.52 2.27
CA ALA A 25 -5.50 -13.31 1.65
C ALA A 25 -4.99 -14.07 0.40
N ALA A 26 -4.24 -13.38 -0.48
CA ALA A 26 -3.63 -14.01 -1.65
C ALA A 26 -2.64 -15.11 -1.25
N ARG A 27 -1.80 -14.85 -0.22
CA ARG A 27 -0.84 -15.83 0.29
C ARG A 27 -1.51 -17.04 0.95
N CYS A 28 -2.63 -16.85 1.64
CA CYS A 28 -3.42 -17.92 2.25
C CYS A 28 -4.04 -18.86 1.21
N VAL A 29 -4.35 -18.36 0.01
CA VAL A 29 -4.89 -19.16 -1.11
C VAL A 29 -3.76 -19.72 -2.00
N GLY A 30 -2.49 -19.53 -1.63
CA GLY A 30 -1.33 -20.03 -2.37
C GLY A 30 -0.96 -19.21 -3.60
N ILE A 31 -1.50 -18.00 -3.74
CA ILE A 31 -1.16 -17.08 -4.83
C ILE A 31 0.17 -16.40 -4.50
N ARG A 32 1.13 -16.50 -5.43
CA ARG A 32 2.43 -15.84 -5.31
C ARG A 32 2.27 -14.35 -5.62
N VAL A 33 2.40 -13.51 -4.59
CA VAL A 33 2.38 -12.06 -4.75
C VAL A 33 3.79 -11.56 -5.07
N GLU A 34 3.99 -10.97 -6.25
CA GLU A 34 5.31 -10.53 -6.72
C GLU A 34 5.74 -9.19 -6.11
N ARG A 35 4.80 -8.30 -5.80
CA ARG A 35 5.08 -6.97 -5.25
C ARG A 35 3.98 -6.55 -4.28
N PHE A 36 4.41 -6.04 -3.13
CA PHE A 36 3.55 -5.38 -2.15
C PHE A 36 3.69 -3.87 -2.34
N SER A 37 2.63 -3.21 -2.76
CA SER A 37 2.53 -1.74 -2.78
C SER A 37 1.83 -1.24 -1.51
N VAL A 38 2.02 0.03 -1.20
CA VAL A 38 1.25 0.75 -0.19
C VAL A 38 0.98 2.14 -0.77
N GLY A 39 -0.26 2.43 -1.17
CA GLY A 39 -0.66 3.73 -1.73
C GLY A 39 -1.36 3.63 -3.09
N PHE A 40 -0.95 4.47 -4.05
CA PHE A 40 -1.55 4.54 -5.39
C PHE A 40 -0.75 3.68 -6.41
N PRO A 41 -1.28 2.54 -6.89
CA PRO A 41 -0.88 1.97 -8.15
C PRO A 41 -1.60 2.74 -9.27
N PRO A 42 -0.94 3.32 -10.30
CA PRO A 42 0.39 3.04 -10.84
C PRO A 42 1.47 4.02 -10.37
N ARG A 43 2.73 3.61 -10.55
CA ARG A 43 3.95 4.33 -10.16
C ARG A 43 3.86 5.82 -10.48
N LEU A 44 3.77 6.68 -9.46
CA LEU A 44 3.79 8.14 -9.66
C LEU A 44 5.13 8.63 -10.23
N PHE A 45 6.24 7.95 -9.88
CA PHE A 45 7.56 8.18 -10.46
C PHE A 45 8.32 6.86 -10.59
N THR A 46 8.85 6.59 -11.78
CA THR A 46 9.81 5.49 -12.03
C THR A 46 11.05 6.13 -12.60
N PHE A 47 12.12 6.18 -11.81
CA PHE A 47 13.45 6.43 -12.34
C PHE A 47 14.10 5.08 -12.61
N THR A 48 13.99 4.62 -13.86
CA THR A 48 14.86 3.56 -14.35
C THR A 48 16.13 4.24 -14.83
N SER A 49 17.24 3.97 -14.15
CA SER A 49 18.58 4.12 -14.70
C SER A 49 19.12 2.72 -14.95
N GLU A 50 18.71 2.12 -16.08
CA GLU A 50 19.40 1.07 -16.84
C GLU A 50 18.90 1.13 -18.29
#